data_AF-A0A920RJ68-F1
#
_entry.id   AF-A0A920RJ68-F1
#
_cell.length_a   1.000
_cell.length_b   1.000
_cell.length_c   1.000
_cell.angle_alpha   90.00
_cell.angle_beta   90.00
_cell.angle_gamma   90.00
#
_symmetry.space_group_name_H-M   'P 1'
#
loop_
_entity.id
_entity.type
_entity.pdbx_description
1 polymer ?
#
loop_
_entity_poly.entity_id
_entity_poly.type
_entity_poly.pdbx_seq_one_letter_code
_entity_poly.pdbx_strand_id
1 'polypeptide(L)'
;MAWTTPAYSHELDELIALSADYGIPVDVPFSELSPEHLSLITHGVPERDFGGLDGFFDWLQRHRYKLSVRVLLNRWRAYDTCTACNGARLQPDALAVHLPDPDGFPSEISTIDGLSAMPVAGLREALAGYRDHPGDLPDDLRHTVLDPLLARLDCLHRTGLDYLTLDRPLRTFSLAEKLAGCC
;
A
#
# COMPACT_ATOMS: atom_id res chain seq x y z
N MET A 1 8.61 21.44 -5.73
CA MET A 1 9.76 20.74 -6.32
C MET A 1 10.64 20.17 -5.22
N ALA A 2 11.39 19.10 -5.45
CA ALA A 2 12.23 18.46 -4.43
C ALA A 2 13.32 19.38 -3.85
N TRP A 3 13.75 20.37 -4.63
CA TRP A 3 14.85 21.29 -4.31
C TRP A 3 14.41 22.64 -3.71
N THR A 4 13.15 22.81 -3.29
CA THR A 4 12.69 24.09 -2.71
C THR A 4 13.06 24.28 -1.25
N THR A 5 13.61 23.27 -0.58
CA THR A 5 14.09 23.39 0.80
C THR A 5 15.50 23.97 0.84
N PRO A 6 15.85 24.85 1.81
CA PRO A 6 17.17 25.47 1.90
C PRO A 6 18.36 24.49 1.92
N ALA A 7 18.15 23.26 2.41
CA ALA A 7 19.18 22.24 2.45
C ALA A 7 19.62 21.74 1.06
N TYR A 8 18.79 21.89 0.03
CA TYR A 8 19.02 21.37 -1.33
C TYR A 8 18.80 22.43 -2.40
N SER A 9 18.90 23.72 -2.05
CA SER A 9 18.78 24.81 -3.03
C SER A 9 19.91 24.78 -4.06
N HIS A 10 21.08 24.28 -3.69
CA HIS A 10 22.22 24.16 -4.61
C HIS A 10 21.90 23.33 -5.86
N GLU A 11 21.10 22.27 -5.74
CA GLU A 11 20.64 21.47 -6.90
C GLU A 11 19.80 22.31 -7.88
N LEU A 12 18.97 23.21 -7.34
CA LEU A 12 18.19 24.15 -8.15
C LEU A 12 19.09 25.22 -8.77
N ASP A 13 20.07 25.73 -8.02
CA ASP A 13 21.03 26.72 -8.51
C ASP A 13 21.88 26.15 -9.66
N GLU A 14 22.30 24.88 -9.57
CA GLU A 14 22.99 24.16 -10.64
C GLU A 14 22.11 23.97 -11.88
N LEU A 15 20.84 23.58 -11.70
CA LEU A 15 19.90 23.49 -12.82
C LEU A 15 19.71 24.85 -13.52
N ILE A 16 19.59 25.93 -12.74
CA ILE A 16 19.45 27.29 -13.29
C ILE A 16 20.71 27.69 -14.05
N ALA A 17 21.90 27.34 -13.55
CA ALA A 17 23.16 27.62 -14.26
C ALA A 17 23.24 26.88 -15.61
N LEU A 18 22.68 25.68 -15.70
CA LEU A 18 22.62 24.88 -16.94
C LEU A 18 21.51 25.33 -17.90
N SER A 19 20.50 26.07 -17.42
CA SER A 19 19.33 26.44 -18.22
C SER A 19 19.68 27.15 -19.52
N ALA A 20 20.68 28.04 -19.51
CA ALA A 20 21.10 28.79 -20.70
C ALA A 20 21.78 27.91 -21.75
N ASP A 21 22.56 26.93 -21.32
CA ASP A 21 23.33 26.04 -22.20
C ASP A 21 22.43 24.99 -22.86
N TYR A 22 21.35 24.58 -22.19
CA TYR A 22 20.43 23.53 -22.64
C TYR A 22 19.04 24.05 -23.03
N GLY A 23 18.84 25.38 -23.03
CA GLY A 23 17.60 26.02 -23.46
C GLY A 23 16.39 25.76 -22.54
N ILE A 24 16.62 25.42 -21.27
CA ILE A 24 15.54 25.12 -20.32
C ILE A 24 14.87 26.43 -19.90
N PRO A 25 13.57 26.65 -20.17
CA PRO A 25 12.89 27.87 -19.75
C PRO A 25 12.65 27.84 -18.24
N VAL A 26 13.04 28.92 -17.55
CA VAL A 26 12.98 29.05 -16.08
C VAL A 26 11.76 29.83 -15.59
N ASP A 27 11.07 30.51 -16.51
CA ASP A 27 9.89 31.35 -16.30
C ASP A 27 8.58 30.65 -16.68
N VAL A 28 8.67 29.44 -17.22
CA VAL A 28 7.53 28.62 -17.66
C VAL A 28 7.16 27.60 -16.57
N PRO A 29 5.86 27.33 -16.34
CA PRO A 29 5.43 26.29 -15.42
C PRO A 29 6.01 24.92 -15.76
N PHE A 30 6.36 24.12 -14.76
CA PHE A 30 6.94 22.78 -14.96
C PHE A 30 6.08 21.87 -15.85
N SER A 31 4.75 22.02 -15.81
CA SER A 31 3.80 21.27 -16.65
C SER A 31 3.84 21.60 -18.14
N GLU A 32 4.44 22.73 -18.51
CA GLU A 32 4.55 23.23 -19.89
C GLU A 32 5.95 22.98 -20.48
N LEU A 33 6.86 22.36 -19.72
CA LEU A 33 8.18 21.99 -20.21
C LEU A 33 8.10 20.90 -21.28
N SER A 34 9.01 20.96 -22.25
CA SER A 34 9.14 19.93 -23.28
C SER A 34 9.61 18.60 -22.66
N PRO A 35 9.33 17.45 -23.30
CA PRO A 35 9.86 16.16 -22.87
C PRO A 35 11.39 16.12 -22.77
N GLU A 36 12.09 16.89 -23.62
CA GLU A 36 13.55 17.00 -23.58
C GLU A 36 14.03 17.74 -22.33
N HIS A 37 13.38 18.86 -21.96
CA HIS A 37 13.70 19.57 -20.72
C HIS A 37 13.41 18.71 -19.49
N LEU A 38 12.27 17.99 -19.49
CA LEU A 38 11.93 17.06 -18.42
C LEU A 38 12.98 15.95 -18.29
N SER A 39 13.45 15.40 -19.41
CA SER A 39 14.51 14.39 -19.43
C SER A 39 15.79 14.90 -18.77
N LEU A 40 16.23 16.12 -19.09
CA LEU A 40 17.43 16.74 -18.49
C LEU A 40 17.27 16.99 -16.99
N ILE A 41 16.08 17.43 -16.54
CA ILE A 41 15.80 17.65 -15.11
C ILE A 41 15.74 16.32 -14.36
N THR A 42 15.15 15.29 -14.95
CA THR A 42 14.97 13.99 -14.32
C THR A 42 16.27 13.19 -14.27
N HIS A 43 16.90 12.98 -15.43
CA HIS A 43 18.06 12.12 -15.58
C HIS A 43 19.40 12.84 -15.40
N GLY A 44 19.38 14.17 -15.38
CA GLY A 44 20.58 14.99 -15.25
C GLY A 44 21.33 15.19 -16.57
N VAL A 45 22.52 15.78 -16.45
CA VAL A 45 23.44 16.11 -17.54
C VAL A 45 24.84 15.61 -17.16
N PRO A 46 25.21 14.37 -17.55
CA PRO A 46 26.48 13.76 -17.16
C PRO A 46 27.71 14.56 -17.62
N GLU A 47 27.64 15.23 -18.77
CA GLU A 47 28.73 16.06 -19.29
C GLU A 47 29.04 17.28 -18.42
N ARG A 48 28.11 17.63 -17.52
CA ARG A 48 28.21 18.77 -16.60
C ARG A 48 28.22 18.34 -15.13
N ASP A 49 28.38 17.04 -14.87
CA ASP A 49 28.35 16.45 -13.52
C ASP A 49 27.05 16.75 -12.74
N PHE A 50 25.94 16.96 -13.46
CA PHE A 50 24.64 17.25 -12.86
C PHE A 50 23.79 15.98 -12.81
N GLY A 51 23.45 15.52 -11.61
CA GLY A 51 22.77 14.23 -11.40
C GLY A 51 21.26 14.23 -11.62
N GLY A 52 20.63 15.40 -11.75
CA GLY A 52 19.18 15.51 -11.87
C GLY A 52 18.40 14.93 -10.68
N LEU A 53 17.10 14.70 -10.87
CA LEU A 53 16.26 14.10 -9.83
C LEU A 53 16.69 12.67 -9.50
N ASP A 54 17.09 11.88 -10.49
CA ASP A 54 17.52 10.48 -10.29
C ASP A 54 18.75 10.44 -9.37
N GLY A 55 19.79 11.21 -9.67
CA GLY A 55 20.99 11.32 -8.84
C GLY A 55 20.69 11.85 -7.44
N PHE A 56 19.81 12.84 -7.33
CA PHE A 56 19.37 13.39 -6.06
C PHE A 56 18.65 12.34 -5.19
N PHE A 57 17.68 11.60 -5.75
CA PHE A 57 16.97 10.56 -5.03
C PHE A 57 17.86 9.36 -4.69
N ASP A 58 18.80 8.98 -5.55
CA ASP A 58 19.81 7.97 -5.26
C ASP A 58 20.74 8.38 -4.12
N TRP A 59 21.14 9.66 -4.08
CA TRP A 59 21.88 10.20 -2.95
C TRP A 59 21.05 10.14 -1.65
N LEU A 60 19.77 10.55 -1.69
CA LEU A 60 18.88 10.46 -0.53
C LEU A 60 18.70 9.00 -0.05
N GLN A 61 18.54 8.06 -0.98
CA GLN A 61 18.40 6.64 -0.66
C GLN A 61 19.64 6.08 0.05
N ARG A 62 20.85 6.45 -0.41
CA ARG A 62 22.12 6.09 0.26
C ARG A 62 22.23 6.70 1.66
N HIS A 63 21.69 7.89 1.87
CA HIS A 63 21.72 8.62 3.15
C HIS A 63 20.51 8.38 4.05
N ARG A 64 19.69 7.36 3.76
CA ARG A 64 18.48 7.00 4.53
C ARG A 64 18.73 6.68 6.00
N TYR A 65 19.99 6.51 6.44
CA TYR A 65 20.32 6.34 7.85
C TYR A 65 20.09 7.63 8.67
N LYS A 66 20.13 8.82 8.03
CA LYS A 66 19.86 10.10 8.69
C LYS A 66 18.36 10.32 8.85
N LEU A 67 17.92 10.71 10.06
CA LEU A 67 16.49 10.93 10.36
C LEU A 67 15.86 12.00 9.45
N SER A 68 16.54 13.12 9.23
CA SER A 68 16.06 14.21 8.36
C SER A 68 15.83 13.75 6.91
N VAL A 69 16.73 12.92 6.39
CA VAL A 69 16.61 12.32 5.05
C VAL A 69 15.41 11.36 4.98
N ARG A 70 15.19 10.55 6.01
CA ARG A 70 13.99 9.67 6.09
C ARG A 70 12.69 10.46 6.08
N VAL A 71 12.62 11.54 6.84
CA VAL A 71 11.44 12.41 6.91
C VAL A 71 11.18 13.06 5.55
N LEU A 72 12.23 13.50 4.84
CA LEU A 72 12.09 14.06 3.50
C LEU A 72 11.61 13.00 2.48
N LEU A 73 12.25 11.82 2.45
CA LEU A 73 11.88 10.74 1.52
C LEU A 73 10.41 10.33 1.69
N ASN A 74 9.88 10.32 2.91
CA ASN A 74 8.47 9.98 3.15
C ASN A 74 7.48 10.94 2.47
N ARG A 75 7.87 12.17 2.12
CA ARG A 75 7.01 13.13 1.41
C ARG A 75 6.83 12.78 -0.08
N TRP A 76 7.78 12.04 -0.64
CA TRP A 76 7.85 11.72 -2.07
C TRP A 76 7.56 10.24 -2.35
N ARG A 77 7.14 9.48 -1.34
CA ARG A 77 6.76 8.07 -1.51
C ARG A 77 5.29 7.96 -1.90
N ALA A 78 5.03 7.21 -2.97
CA ALA A 78 3.74 6.59 -3.21
C ALA A 78 3.73 5.18 -2.58
N TYR A 79 2.53 4.66 -2.32
CA TYR A 79 2.34 3.26 -1.96
C TYR A 79 1.86 2.53 -3.19
N ASP A 80 2.70 1.65 -3.73
CA ASP A 80 2.33 0.77 -4.84
C ASP A 80 2.00 -0.64 -4.32
N THR A 81 1.11 -1.32 -5.01
CA THR A 81 0.79 -2.73 -4.74
C THR A 81 2.03 -3.57 -4.99
N CYS A 82 2.40 -4.40 -4.01
CA CYS A 82 3.53 -5.30 -4.15
C CYS A 82 3.26 -6.31 -5.28
N THR A 83 4.13 -6.38 -6.28
CA THR A 83 3.99 -7.30 -7.43
C THR A 83 4.24 -8.77 -7.06
N ALA A 84 4.94 -9.04 -5.97
CA ALA A 84 5.24 -10.42 -5.54
C ALA A 84 4.06 -11.10 -4.84
N CYS A 85 3.24 -10.34 -4.10
CA CYS A 85 2.10 -10.88 -3.35
C CYS A 85 0.76 -10.22 -3.71
N ASN A 86 0.73 -9.36 -4.73
CA ASN A 86 -0.44 -8.60 -5.17
C ASN A 86 -1.19 -7.86 -4.05
N GLY A 87 -0.47 -7.47 -2.99
CA GLY A 87 -1.05 -6.78 -1.84
C GLY A 87 -1.57 -7.68 -0.72
N ALA A 88 -1.54 -9.01 -0.88
CA ALA A 88 -1.99 -9.97 0.13
C ALA A 88 -1.09 -10.04 1.38
N ARG A 89 0.16 -9.56 1.29
CA ARG A 89 1.15 -9.56 2.40
C ARG A 89 1.47 -10.95 2.96
N LEU A 90 1.26 -11.99 2.16
CA LEU A 90 1.49 -13.38 2.50
C LEU A 90 2.54 -14.02 1.58
N GLN A 91 3.18 -15.08 2.07
CA GLN A 91 4.05 -15.93 1.26
C GLN A 91 3.20 -16.77 0.29
N PRO A 92 3.74 -17.17 -0.88
CA PRO A 92 3.02 -18.01 -1.84
C PRO A 92 2.43 -19.29 -1.22
N ASP A 93 3.18 -19.95 -0.33
CA ASP A 93 2.73 -21.17 0.35
C ASP A 93 1.47 -20.95 1.20
N ALA A 94 1.32 -19.78 1.81
CA ALA A 94 0.14 -19.42 2.59
C ALA A 94 -1.07 -19.09 1.68
N LEU A 95 -0.81 -18.55 0.48
CA LEU A 95 -1.84 -18.27 -0.52
C LEU A 95 -2.33 -19.54 -1.22
N ALA A 96 -1.56 -20.62 -1.18
CA ALA A 96 -1.94 -21.92 -1.72
C ALA A 96 -2.90 -22.72 -0.81
N VAL A 97 -3.20 -22.22 0.40
CA VAL A 97 -4.13 -22.87 1.34
C VAL A 97 -5.54 -22.36 1.08
N HIS A 98 -6.44 -23.29 0.80
CA HIS A 98 -7.85 -23.03 0.53
C HIS A 98 -8.72 -23.64 1.63
N LEU A 99 -9.74 -22.90 2.05
CA LEU A 99 -10.82 -23.48 2.85
C LEU A 99 -11.66 -24.39 1.94
N PRO A 100 -11.91 -25.65 2.32
CA PRO A 100 -12.70 -26.57 1.49
C PRO A 100 -14.14 -26.06 1.45
N ASP A 101 -14.70 -25.86 0.26
CA ASP A 101 -16.07 -25.37 0.08
C ASP A 101 -17.11 -26.36 0.65
N PRO A 102 -18.26 -25.89 1.18
CA PRO A 102 -19.29 -26.77 1.69
C PRO A 102 -19.80 -27.81 0.67
N ASP A 103 -19.74 -27.47 -0.62
CA ASP A 103 -20.16 -28.33 -1.74
C ASP A 103 -18.96 -29.09 -2.39
N GLY A 104 -17.76 -28.98 -1.82
CA GLY A 104 -16.59 -29.79 -2.20
C GLY A 104 -15.72 -29.25 -3.34
N PHE A 105 -16.01 -28.06 -3.88
CA PHE A 105 -15.21 -27.42 -4.94
C PHE A 105 -14.60 -26.09 -4.45
N PRO A 106 -13.27 -25.92 -4.47
CA PRO A 106 -12.65 -24.69 -3.98
C PRO A 106 -13.13 -23.46 -4.76
N SER A 107 -13.80 -22.54 -4.07
CA SER A 107 -14.09 -21.20 -4.57
C SER A 107 -12.79 -20.39 -4.72
N GLU A 108 -12.70 -19.53 -5.74
CA GLU A 108 -11.56 -18.59 -5.89
C GLU A 108 -11.36 -17.71 -4.64
N ILE A 109 -12.40 -17.54 -3.82
CA ILE A 109 -12.42 -16.68 -2.62
C ILE A 109 -12.06 -17.47 -1.35
N SER A 110 -11.77 -18.78 -1.46
CA SER A 110 -11.47 -19.64 -0.30
C SER A 110 -10.08 -19.45 0.32
N THR A 111 -9.22 -18.63 -0.28
CA THR A 111 -7.92 -18.28 0.26
C THR A 111 -8.04 -17.27 1.39
N ILE A 112 -7.05 -17.23 2.28
CA ILE A 112 -7.04 -16.28 3.41
C ILE A 112 -7.09 -14.81 2.96
N ASP A 113 -6.46 -14.45 1.84
CA ASP A 113 -6.50 -13.09 1.28
C ASP A 113 -7.85 -12.79 0.63
N GLY A 114 -8.44 -13.76 -0.09
CA GLY A 114 -9.78 -13.65 -0.64
C GLY A 114 -10.81 -13.38 0.46
N LEU A 115 -10.79 -14.18 1.53
CA LEU A 115 -11.69 -14.02 2.68
C LEU A 115 -11.47 -12.68 3.41
N SER A 116 -10.22 -12.25 3.57
CA SER A 116 -9.87 -11.02 4.29
C SER A 116 -10.18 -9.74 3.49
N ALA A 117 -10.23 -9.85 2.15
CA ALA A 117 -10.62 -8.80 1.24
C ALA A 117 -12.15 -8.62 1.10
N MET A 118 -12.96 -9.59 1.57
CA MET A 118 -14.41 -9.45 1.58
C MET A 118 -14.88 -8.45 2.65
N PRO A 119 -16.00 -7.75 2.43
CA PRO A 119 -16.70 -7.05 3.50
C PRO A 119 -17.08 -8.02 4.62
N VAL A 120 -17.03 -7.57 5.87
CA VAL A 120 -17.40 -8.35 7.06
C VAL A 120 -18.78 -8.99 6.92
N ALA A 121 -19.75 -8.31 6.28
CA ALA A 121 -21.05 -8.90 5.97
C ALA A 121 -20.93 -10.21 5.16
N GLY A 122 -20.20 -10.16 4.05
CA GLY A 122 -20.02 -11.31 3.16
C GLY A 122 -19.15 -12.39 3.79
N LEU A 123 -18.09 -12.01 4.52
CA LEU A 123 -17.26 -12.95 5.25
C LEU A 123 -18.06 -13.73 6.31
N ARG A 124 -18.93 -13.02 7.04
CA ARG A 124 -19.81 -13.63 8.06
C ARG A 124 -20.77 -14.64 7.44
N GLU A 125 -21.38 -14.31 6.30
CA GLU A 125 -22.26 -15.23 5.56
C GLU A 125 -21.51 -16.47 5.06
N ALA A 126 -20.32 -16.27 4.48
CA ALA A 126 -19.47 -17.38 4.03
C ALA A 126 -19.09 -18.31 5.19
N LEU A 127 -18.66 -17.75 6.33
CA LEU A 127 -18.28 -18.51 7.53
C LEU A 127 -19.46 -19.19 8.24
N ALA A 128 -20.66 -18.60 8.17
CA ALA A 128 -21.88 -19.25 8.65
C ALA A 128 -22.22 -20.48 7.80
N GLY A 129 -21.98 -20.44 6.48
CA GLY A 129 -22.11 -21.59 5.59
C GLY A 129 -21.27 -22.79 6.04
N TYR A 130 -20.00 -22.55 6.42
CA TYR A 130 -19.11 -23.59 6.98
C TYR A 130 -19.55 -24.10 8.35
N ARG A 131 -20.28 -23.29 9.14
CA ARG A 131 -20.80 -23.74 10.43
C ARG A 131 -21.98 -24.70 10.24
N ASP A 132 -22.87 -24.37 9.32
CA ASP A 132 -24.11 -25.10 9.09
C ASP A 132 -23.89 -26.33 8.19
N HIS A 133 -22.89 -26.28 7.31
CA HIS A 133 -22.46 -27.35 6.42
C HIS A 133 -20.95 -27.57 6.56
N PRO A 134 -20.50 -28.19 7.67
CA PRO A 134 -19.07 -28.30 7.98
C PRO A 134 -18.30 -29.23 7.04
N GLY A 135 -18.95 -30.07 6.24
CA GLY A 135 -18.27 -31.06 5.41
C GLY A 135 -17.31 -31.92 6.26
N ASP A 136 -16.02 -31.90 5.89
CA ASP A 136 -14.93 -32.62 6.60
C ASP A 136 -14.23 -31.78 7.69
N LEU A 137 -14.77 -30.60 8.05
CA LEU A 137 -14.15 -29.72 9.05
C LEU A 137 -14.16 -30.41 10.44
N PRO A 138 -13.01 -30.51 11.12
CA PRO A 138 -12.94 -31.13 12.45
C PRO A 138 -13.85 -30.42 13.48
N ASP A 139 -14.54 -31.22 14.30
CA ASP A 139 -15.47 -30.72 15.33
C ASP A 139 -14.81 -29.78 16.34
N ASP A 140 -13.54 -30.02 16.69
CA ASP A 140 -12.75 -29.19 17.59
C ASP A 140 -12.43 -27.84 16.97
N LEU A 141 -12.16 -27.78 15.65
CA LEU A 141 -11.92 -26.54 14.93
C LEU A 141 -13.17 -25.65 14.90
N ARG A 142 -14.36 -26.25 14.74
CA ARG A 142 -15.65 -25.53 14.74
C ARG A 142 -15.83 -24.73 16.02
N HIS A 143 -15.69 -25.37 17.18
CA HIS A 143 -15.93 -24.73 18.47
C HIS A 143 -14.77 -23.85 18.95
N THR A 144 -13.54 -24.18 18.57
CA THR A 144 -12.34 -23.46 19.02
C THR A 144 -12.05 -22.22 18.17
N VAL A 145 -12.37 -22.26 16.88
CA VAL A 145 -12.00 -21.21 15.92
C VAL A 145 -13.22 -20.53 15.31
N LEU A 146 -14.16 -21.32 14.75
CA LEU A 146 -15.24 -20.76 13.95
C LEU A 146 -16.29 -20.02 14.80
N ASP A 147 -16.74 -20.61 15.91
CA ASP A 147 -17.72 -19.97 16.81
C ASP A 147 -17.18 -18.63 17.39
N PRO A 148 -15.95 -18.54 17.94
CA PRO A 148 -15.40 -17.26 18.40
C PRO A 148 -15.13 -16.25 17.29
N LEU A 149 -14.88 -16.70 16.05
CA LEU A 149 -14.69 -15.82 14.91
C LEU A 149 -16.01 -15.19 14.48
N LEU A 150 -17.05 -16.02 14.31
CA LEU A 150 -18.40 -15.55 13.99
C LEU A 150 -18.93 -14.57 15.04
N ALA A 151 -18.71 -14.85 16.34
CA ALA A 151 -19.10 -13.94 17.42
C ALA A 151 -18.46 -12.54 17.30
N ARG A 152 -17.20 -12.45 16.83
CA ARG A 152 -16.52 -11.16 16.61
C ARG A 152 -17.06 -10.44 15.38
N LEU A 153 -17.31 -11.17 14.29
CA LEU A 153 -17.93 -10.63 13.09
C LEU A 153 -19.35 -10.12 13.37
N ASP A 154 -20.10 -10.82 14.22
CA ASP A 154 -21.42 -10.38 14.69
C ASP A 154 -21.35 -9.10 15.53
N CYS A 155 -20.32 -8.91 16.39
CA CYS A 155 -20.14 -7.60 17.02
C CYS A 155 -19.90 -6.52 15.97
N LEU A 156 -18.97 -6.72 15.03
CA LEU A 156 -18.68 -5.73 13.98
C LEU A 156 -19.94 -5.36 13.20
N HIS A 157 -20.76 -6.35 12.83
CA HIS A 157 -22.05 -6.12 12.18
C HIS A 157 -23.02 -5.31 13.05
N ARG A 158 -23.19 -5.66 14.33
CA ARG A 158 -24.04 -4.90 15.26
C ARG A 158 -23.60 -3.46 15.48
N THR A 159 -22.30 -3.19 15.35
CA THR A 159 -21.74 -1.84 15.44
C THR A 159 -21.83 -1.04 14.13
N GLY A 160 -22.35 -1.64 13.06
CA GLY A 160 -22.49 -1.01 11.75
C GLY A 160 -21.18 -0.93 10.95
N LEU A 161 -20.22 -1.82 11.23
CA LEU A 161 -18.91 -1.89 10.57
C LEU A 161 -18.83 -3.04 9.55
N ASP A 162 -19.95 -3.57 9.10
CA ASP A 162 -20.05 -4.73 8.21
C ASP A 162 -19.61 -4.48 6.76
N TYR A 163 -19.54 -3.21 6.35
CA TYR A 163 -19.01 -2.78 5.06
C TYR A 163 -17.47 -2.80 4.98
N LEU A 164 -16.79 -2.96 6.12
CA LEU A 164 -15.34 -2.96 6.19
C LEU A 164 -14.75 -4.31 5.82
N THR A 165 -13.53 -4.30 5.28
CA THR A 165 -12.74 -5.51 5.04
C THR A 165 -11.72 -5.67 6.16
N LEU A 166 -11.32 -6.92 6.44
CA LEU A 166 -10.32 -7.20 7.49
C LEU A 166 -8.91 -6.73 7.09
N ASP A 167 -8.62 -6.69 5.78
CA ASP A 167 -7.34 -6.23 5.25
C ASP A 167 -7.16 -4.71 5.25
N ARG A 168 -8.21 -3.96 5.60
CA ARG A 168 -8.15 -2.49 5.65
C ARG A 168 -7.10 -2.05 6.68
N PRO A 169 -6.13 -1.19 6.31
CA PRO A 169 -5.14 -0.72 7.26
C PRO A 169 -5.76 0.15 8.37
N LEU A 170 -5.48 -0.18 9.64
CA LEU A 170 -5.97 0.54 10.84
C LEU A 170 -5.74 2.06 10.82
N ARG A 171 -4.68 2.53 10.12
CA ARG A 171 -4.39 3.97 9.95
C ARG A 171 -5.48 4.73 9.18
N THR A 172 -6.27 4.03 8.37
CA THR A 172 -7.34 4.62 7.55
C THR A 172 -8.70 4.62 8.25
N PHE A 173 -8.80 4.01 9.44
CA PHE A 173 -10.02 4.02 10.23
C PHE A 173 -10.16 5.37 10.92
N SER A 174 -11.38 5.91 10.86
CA SER A 174 -11.84 7.00 11.71
C SER A 174 -11.77 6.60 13.19
N LEU A 175 -11.81 7.61 14.06
CA LEU A 175 -11.81 7.39 15.51
C LEU A 175 -13.04 6.58 15.96
N ALA A 176 -14.21 6.83 15.35
CA ALA A 176 -15.44 6.11 15.67
C ALA A 176 -15.34 4.61 15.32
N GLU A 177 -14.82 4.28 14.13
CA GLU A 177 -14.63 2.88 13.72
C GLU A 177 -13.65 2.14 14.65
N LYS A 178 -12.58 2.81 15.12
CA LYS A 178 -11.61 2.21 16.07
C LYS A 178 -12.24 1.89 17.43
N LEU A 179 -13.08 2.78 17.93
CA LEU A 179 -13.74 2.60 19.23
C LEU A 179 -14.83 1.52 19.16
N ALA A 180 -15.58 1.48 18.06
CA ALA A 180 -16.60 0.47 17.81
C ALA A 180 -16.02 -0.95 17.65
N GLY A 181 -14.81 -1.09 17.11
CA GLY A 181 -14.13 -2.38 16.94
C GLY A 181 -13.48 -2.98 18.20
N CYS A 182 -13.56 -2.33 19.37
CA CYS A 182 -12.94 -2.83 20.63
C CYS A 182 -13.86 -3.74 21.48
N CYS A 183 -14.87 -4.36 20.87
CA CYS A 183 -15.43 -5.61 21.41
C CYS A 183 -14.31 -6.69 21.47
#